data_AF-A0A2E1IIQ2-F1
#
_entry.id   AF-A0A2E1IIQ2-F1
#
_cell.length_a   1.000
_cell.length_b   1.000
_cell.length_c   1.000
_cell.angle_alpha   90.00
_cell.angle_beta   90.00
_cell.angle_gamma   90.00
#
_symmetry.space_group_name_H-M   'P 1'
#
loop_
_entity.id
_entity.type
_entity.pdbx_description
1 polymer ?
#
loop_
_entity_poly.entity_id
_entity_poly.type
_entity_poly.pdbx_seq_one_letter_code
_entity_poly.pdbx_strand_id
1 'polypeptide(L)'
;MNRRCFDFFPRIKNLCLAQMRLLISALLSIATFALVWVIGVNGDGSYTTHIGSRVPPSGLGCIQTGEVKTDEGKSLNVYSCPA
;
A
#
# COMPACT_ATOMS: atom_id res chain seq x y z
N MET A 1 -19.93 44.11 -38.62
CA MET A 1 -20.05 42.65 -38.42
C MET A 1 -19.01 41.96 -39.31
N ASN A 2 -18.23 40.98 -38.91
CA ASN A 2 -17.95 40.38 -37.60
C ASN A 2 -16.76 39.42 -37.81
N ARG A 3 -15.67 39.67 -37.06
CA ARG A 3 -14.82 38.69 -36.35
C ARG A 3 -14.72 37.27 -36.96
N ARG A 4 -13.76 37.05 -37.86
CA ARG A 4 -13.21 35.70 -38.16
C ARG A 4 -11.77 35.55 -37.63
N CYS A 5 -11.56 35.59 -36.32
CA CYS A 5 -10.22 35.31 -35.76
C CYS A 5 -10.18 34.57 -34.41
N PHE A 6 -11.30 34.11 -33.81
CA PHE A 6 -11.27 33.77 -32.37
C PHE A 6 -11.77 32.39 -31.93
N ASP A 7 -11.79 31.37 -32.81
CA ASP A 7 -12.26 30.02 -32.42
C ASP A 7 -11.21 28.89 -32.46
N PHE A 8 -9.95 29.17 -32.82
CA PHE A 8 -8.92 28.11 -32.89
C PHE A 8 -8.17 27.86 -31.56
N PHE A 9 -8.22 28.80 -30.62
CA PHE A 9 -7.41 28.75 -29.38
C PHE A 9 -7.95 27.92 -28.19
N PRO A 10 -9.25 27.61 -28.01
CA PRO A 10 -9.71 26.91 -26.81
C PRO A 10 -9.49 25.39 -26.85
N ARG A 11 -9.28 24.78 -28.02
CA ARG A 11 -9.12 23.32 -28.16
C ARG A 11 -7.74 22.81 -27.71
N ILE A 12 -6.70 23.63 -27.87
CA ILE A 12 -5.30 23.29 -27.55
C ILE A 12 -5.07 23.28 -26.02
N LYS A 13 -5.66 24.24 -25.29
CA LYS A 13 -5.55 24.31 -23.82
C LYS A 13 -6.21 23.11 -23.14
N ASN A 14 -7.38 22.68 -23.62
CA ASN A 14 -8.08 21.52 -23.07
C ASN A 14 -7.35 20.21 -23.38
N LEU A 15 -6.68 20.10 -24.53
CA LEU A 15 -5.85 18.95 -24.88
C LEU A 15 -4.59 18.86 -24.00
N CYS A 16 -3.93 20.00 -23.75
CA CYS A 16 -2.76 20.09 -22.89
C CYS A 16 -3.10 19.81 -21.41
N LEU A 17 -4.23 20.33 -20.93
CA LEU A 17 -4.72 20.07 -19.56
C LEU A 17 -5.20 18.62 -19.38
N ALA A 18 -5.80 18.01 -20.42
CA ALA A 18 -6.13 16.60 -20.44
C ALA A 18 -4.87 15.72 -20.48
N GLN A 19 -3.86 16.07 -21.28
CA GLN A 19 -2.57 15.37 -21.27
C GLN A 19 -1.87 15.48 -19.92
N MET A 20 -1.81 16.66 -19.30
CA MET A 20 -1.24 16.80 -17.96
C MET A 20 -2.00 15.96 -16.93
N ARG A 21 -3.33 15.90 -17.00
CA ARG A 21 -4.13 15.03 -16.13
C ARG A 21 -3.81 13.55 -16.33
N LEU A 22 -3.68 13.11 -17.58
CA LEU A 22 -3.29 11.73 -17.90
C LEU A 22 -1.88 11.42 -17.38
N LEU A 23 -0.92 12.32 -17.57
CA LEU A 23 0.45 12.16 -17.06
C LEU A 23 0.48 12.08 -15.53
N ILE A 24 -0.24 12.96 -14.85
CA ILE A 24 -0.34 12.93 -13.38
C ILE A 24 -0.97 11.62 -12.91
N SER A 25 -2.05 11.16 -13.55
CA SER A 25 -2.69 9.89 -13.18
C SER A 25 -1.78 8.68 -13.40
N ALA A 26 -1.03 8.66 -14.50
CA ALA A 26 -0.08 7.60 -14.80
C ALA A 26 1.08 7.58 -13.79
N LEU A 27 1.64 8.75 -13.48
CA LEU A 27 2.68 8.88 -12.46
C LEU A 27 2.19 8.44 -11.08
N LEU A 28 0.96 8.82 -10.70
CA LEU A 28 0.37 8.43 -9.42
C LEU A 28 0.11 6.92 -9.35
N SER A 29 -0.33 6.30 -10.45
CA SER A 29 -0.50 4.85 -10.55
C SER A 29 0.83 4.09 -10.43
N ILE A 30 1.89 4.57 -11.11
CA ILE A 30 3.22 3.97 -11.00
C ILE A 30 3.78 4.13 -9.58
N ALA A 31 3.62 5.32 -8.97
CA ALA A 31 4.10 5.60 -7.62
C ALA A 31 3.41 4.72 -6.57
N THR A 32 2.09 4.55 -6.67
CA THR A 32 1.33 3.66 -5.78
C THR A 32 1.73 2.19 -5.98
N PHE A 33 1.93 1.74 -7.21
CA PHE A 33 2.39 0.39 -7.50
C PHE A 33 3.78 0.12 -6.92
N ALA A 34 4.73 1.05 -7.10
CA ALA A 34 6.07 0.96 -6.53
C ALA A 34 6.03 0.89 -5.00
N LEU A 35 5.18 1.71 -4.38
CA LEU A 35 5.02 1.73 -2.92
C LEU A 35 4.45 0.41 -2.38
N VAL A 36 3.42 -0.14 -3.03
CA VAL A 36 2.85 -1.45 -2.66
C VAL A 36 3.89 -2.56 -2.84
N TRP A 37 4.67 -2.52 -3.92
CA TRP A 37 5.70 -3.52 -4.17
C TRP A 37 6.79 -3.49 -3.08
N VAL A 38 7.27 -2.29 -2.71
CA VAL A 38 8.23 -2.12 -1.61
C VAL A 38 7.66 -2.63 -0.29
N ILE A 39 6.42 -2.32 0.05
CA ILE A 39 5.82 -2.81 1.30
C ILE A 39 5.65 -4.34 1.26
N GLY A 40 5.24 -4.90 0.12
CA GLY A 40 5.00 -6.34 -0.04
C GLY A 40 6.27 -7.19 0.08
N VAL A 41 7.42 -6.72 -0.44
CA VAL A 41 8.71 -7.44 -0.30
C VAL A 41 9.29 -7.39 1.12
N ASN A 42 8.86 -6.44 1.95
CA ASN A 42 9.23 -6.38 3.37
C ASN A 42 8.36 -7.31 4.25
N GLY A 43 7.35 -7.96 3.68
CA GLY A 43 6.68 -9.08 4.33
C GLY A 43 7.64 -10.27 4.35
N ASP A 44 8.27 -10.51 5.50
CA ASP A 44 9.24 -11.58 5.69
C ASP A 44 8.58 -12.94 5.43
N GLY A 45 8.68 -13.42 4.19
CA GLY A 45 8.12 -14.69 3.73
C GLY A 45 8.78 -15.92 4.40
N SER A 46 9.78 -15.69 5.25
CA SER A 46 10.44 -16.71 6.06
C SER A 46 9.79 -16.87 7.43
N TYR A 47 8.84 -16.03 7.84
CA TYR A 47 8.23 -16.10 9.17
C TYR A 47 6.70 -16.07 9.12
N THR A 48 6.09 -16.94 9.91
CA THR A 48 4.64 -17.02 10.12
C THR A 48 4.29 -16.38 11.45
N THR A 49 3.30 -15.49 11.44
CA THR A 49 2.80 -14.81 12.64
C THR A 49 1.66 -15.61 13.24
N HIS A 50 1.84 -16.08 14.48
CA HIS A 50 0.83 -16.77 15.25
C HIS A 50 0.36 -15.89 16.41
N ILE A 51 -0.95 -15.65 16.49
CA ILE A 51 -1.57 -14.89 17.57
C ILE A 51 -2.36 -15.87 18.44
N GLY A 52 -2.06 -15.91 19.74
CA GLY A 52 -2.76 -16.81 20.65
C GLY A 52 -2.33 -16.68 22.10
N SER A 53 -3.03 -17.40 22.98
CA SER A 53 -2.70 -17.45 24.40
C SER A 53 -1.73 -18.58 24.77
N ARG A 54 -1.39 -19.47 23.81
CA ARG A 54 -0.49 -20.60 24.03
C ARG A 54 0.91 -20.25 23.51
N VAL A 55 1.91 -20.53 24.34
CA VAL A 55 3.33 -20.40 23.95
C VAL A 55 3.65 -21.52 22.95
N PRO A 56 4.17 -21.22 21.75
CA PRO A 56 4.60 -22.24 20.81
C PRO A 56 5.75 -23.07 21.39
N PRO A 57 5.89 -24.36 20.99
CA PRO A 57 6.93 -25.22 21.52
C PRO A 57 8.33 -24.67 21.20
N SER A 58 9.23 -24.73 22.19
CA SER A 58 10.59 -24.13 22.12
C SER A 58 11.48 -24.71 21.01
N GLY A 59 11.14 -25.88 20.47
CA GLY A 59 11.86 -26.52 19.36
C GLY A 59 11.62 -25.88 17.98
N LEU A 60 10.68 -24.95 17.85
CA LEU A 60 10.34 -24.28 16.58
C LEU A 60 11.06 -22.92 16.38
N GLY A 61 11.89 -22.48 17.33
CA GLY A 61 12.64 -21.22 17.21
C GLY A 61 11.76 -19.96 17.17
N CYS A 62 10.51 -20.04 17.64
CA CYS A 62 9.59 -18.92 17.64
C CYS A 62 10.00 -17.84 18.64
N ILE A 63 9.95 -16.58 18.23
CA ILE A 63 10.18 -15.41 19.08
C ILE A 63 8.88 -14.69 19.38
N GLN A 64 8.70 -14.21 20.61
CA GLN A 64 7.57 -13.33 20.92
C GLN A 64 7.87 -11.93 20.40
N THR A 65 7.03 -11.43 19.49
CA THR A 65 7.20 -10.12 18.84
C THR A 65 6.27 -9.06 19.44
N GLY A 66 5.21 -9.47 20.16
CA GLY A 66 4.34 -8.52 20.84
C GLY A 66 3.18 -9.15 21.61
N GLU A 67 2.22 -8.29 21.96
CA GLU A 67 0.98 -8.64 22.64
C GLU A 67 -0.15 -7.78 22.07
N VAL A 68 -1.30 -8.37 21.77
CA VAL A 68 -2.50 -7.70 21.27
C VAL A 68 -3.65 -7.87 22.27
N LYS A 69 -4.37 -6.79 22.55
CA LYS A 69 -5.60 -6.85 23.34
C LYS A 69 -6.80 -7.02 22.42
N THR A 70 -7.61 -8.02 22.71
CA THR A 70 -8.90 -8.24 22.06
C THR A 70 -9.96 -7.30 22.63
N ASP A 71 -11.05 -7.08 21.89
CA ASP A 71 -12.20 -6.28 22.35
C ASP A 71 -12.86 -6.85 23.63
N GLU A 72 -12.66 -8.15 23.89
CA GLU A 72 -13.08 -8.84 25.12
C GLU A 72 -12.17 -8.55 26.32
N GLY A 73 -11.15 -7.69 26.17
CA GLY A 73 -10.19 -7.34 27.21
C GLY A 73 -9.10 -8.39 27.44
N LYS A 74 -9.08 -9.48 26.66
CA LYS A 74 -8.08 -10.54 26.76
C LYS A 74 -6.81 -10.17 26.01
N SER A 75 -5.66 -10.32 26.66
CA SER A 75 -4.35 -10.23 26.01
C SER A 75 -3.97 -11.54 25.33
N LEU A 76 -3.48 -11.42 24.09
CA LEU A 76 -2.95 -12.51 23.29
C LEU A 76 -1.51 -12.18 22.91
N ASN A 77 -0.62 -13.16 22.99
CA ASN A 77 0.76 -12.99 22.59
C ASN A 77 0.89 -13.19 21.08
N VAL A 78 1.75 -12.38 20.46
CA VAL A 78 2.09 -12.47 19.05
C VAL A 78 3.47 -13.11 18.95
N TYR A 79 3.53 -14.27 18.29
CA TYR A 79 4.76 -15.00 18.04
C TYR A 79 5.09 -15.01 16.55
N SER A 80 6.34 -14.77 16.21
CA SER A 80 6.88 -14.97 14.87
C SER A 80 7.74 -16.22 14.86
N CYS A 81 7.35 -17.20 14.05
CA CYS A 81 8.05 -18.47 13.89
C CYS A 81 8.64 -18.57 12.49
N PRO A 82 9.86 -19.09 12.31
CA PRO A 82 10.36 -19.40 10.97
C PRO A 82 9.43 -20.42 10.29
N ALA A 83 9.17 -20.22 9.00
CA ALA A 83 8.31 -21.05 8.15
C ALA A 83 8.96 -22.39 7.77
#